data_AF-A0A845R5W7-F1
#
_entry.id   AF-A0A845R5W7-F1
#
_cell.length_a   1.000
_cell.length_b   1.000
_cell.length_c   1.000
_cell.angle_alpha   90.00
_cell.angle_beta   90.00
_cell.angle_gamma   90.00
#
_symmetry.space_group_name_H-M   'P 1'
#
loop_
_entity.id
_entity.type
_entity.pdbx_description
1 polymer ?
#
loop_
_entity_poly.entity_id
_entity_poly.type
_entity_poly.pdbx_seq_one_letter_code
_entity_poly.pdbx_strand_id
1 'polypeptide(L)'
;MKNRTDKILLAVFLLSLPAYAAIAYTYITYDFGQFNPSHFEIWFTRRFLFWMSLGFHAVPAFCLQLLLCRKIRCWVAAIPALVIVGAVLLFAYNFFTAIGHDTLGWALLMILSIAPAAGCVLAWMVYGCWKLYGREGIRHAH
;
A
#
# COMPACT_ATOMS: atom_id res chain seq x y z
N MET A 1 17.56 16.37 -15.76
CA MET A 1 16.51 15.32 -15.72
C MET A 1 17.09 13.96 -15.30
N LYS A 2 17.51 13.81 -14.04
CA LYS A 2 18.62 12.92 -13.66
C LYS A 2 18.19 11.80 -12.70
N ASN A 3 17.34 10.88 -13.14
CA ASN A 3 17.25 9.48 -12.67
C ASN A 3 16.12 8.74 -13.39
N ARG A 4 16.45 7.73 -14.22
CA ARG A 4 15.45 6.91 -14.92
C ARG A 4 14.53 6.18 -13.94
N THR A 5 15.07 5.70 -12.82
CA THR A 5 14.31 5.00 -11.78
C THR A 5 13.22 5.86 -11.15
N ASP A 6 13.48 7.13 -10.88
CA ASP A 6 12.50 8.03 -10.26
C ASP A 6 11.29 8.24 -11.19
N LYS A 7 11.53 8.33 -12.51
CA LYS A 7 10.48 8.41 -13.52
C LYS A 7 9.66 7.13 -13.61
N ILE A 8 10.32 5.96 -13.53
CA ILE A 8 9.64 4.67 -13.52
C ILE A 8 8.75 4.56 -12.28
N LEU A 9 9.27 4.88 -11.09
CA LEU A 9 8.49 4.84 -9.85
C LEU A 9 7.28 5.77 -9.90
N LEU A 10 7.47 6.99 -10.42
CA LEU A 10 6.36 7.92 -10.60
C LEU A 10 5.33 7.42 -11.61
N ALA A 11 5.77 6.86 -12.74
CA ALA A 11 4.87 6.31 -13.76
C ALA A 11 4.08 5.11 -13.22
N VAL A 12 4.74 4.19 -12.50
CA VAL A 12 4.08 3.04 -11.86
C VAL A 12 3.10 3.52 -10.78
N PHE A 13 3.45 4.53 -9.98
CA PHE A 13 2.51 5.14 -9.03
C PHE A 13 1.29 5.74 -9.73
N LEU A 14 1.50 6.55 -10.77
CA LEU A 14 0.43 7.20 -11.53
C LEU A 14 -0.46 6.20 -12.29
N LEU A 15 0.05 5.03 -12.65
CA LEU A 15 -0.72 3.96 -13.28
C LEU A 15 -1.46 3.10 -12.25
N SER A 16 -0.78 2.74 -11.15
CA SER A 16 -1.33 1.85 -10.12
C SER A 16 -2.41 2.50 -9.27
N LEU A 17 -2.34 3.82 -9.03
CA LEU A 17 -3.35 4.50 -8.23
C LEU A 17 -4.74 4.54 -8.91
N PRO A 18 -4.88 4.95 -10.20
CA PRO A 18 -6.15 4.83 -10.92
C PRO A 18 -6.59 3.38 -11.13
N ALA A 19 -5.65 2.47 -11.37
CA ALA A 19 -5.98 1.04 -11.47
C ALA A 19 -6.59 0.51 -10.17
N TYR A 20 -6.03 0.89 -9.02
CA TYR A 20 -6.61 0.58 -7.71
C TYR A 20 -8.02 1.17 -7.56
N ALA A 21 -8.20 2.45 -7.90
CA ALA A 21 -9.50 3.10 -7.83
C ALA A 21 -10.54 2.39 -8.71
N ALA A 22 -10.16 1.97 -9.92
CA ALA A 22 -11.03 1.20 -10.81
C ALA A 22 -11.37 -0.18 -10.23
N ILE A 23 -10.42 -0.90 -9.65
CA ILE A 23 -10.64 -2.19 -8.97
C ILE A 23 -11.61 -2.02 -7.80
N ALA A 24 -11.38 -1.02 -6.94
CA ALA A 24 -12.23 -0.77 -5.78
C ALA A 24 -13.65 -0.35 -6.21
N TYR A 25 -13.77 0.53 -7.21
CA TYR A 25 -15.05 0.97 -7.76
C TYR A 25 -15.83 -0.20 -8.36
N THR A 26 -15.18 -0.98 -9.23
CA THR A 26 -15.81 -2.15 -9.85
C THR A 26 -16.24 -3.17 -8.80
N TYR A 27 -15.42 -3.44 -7.79
CA TYR A 27 -15.80 -4.29 -6.66
C TYR A 27 -17.10 -3.81 -6.01
N ILE A 28 -17.19 -2.53 -5.62
CA ILE A 28 -18.39 -1.95 -4.99
C ILE A 28 -19.61 -2.06 -5.92
N THR A 29 -19.47 -1.70 -7.20
CA THR A 29 -20.57 -1.77 -8.16
C THR A 29 -21.06 -3.20 -8.37
N TYR A 30 -20.15 -4.18 -8.43
CA TYR A 30 -20.53 -5.59 -8.58
C TYR A 30 -21.16 -6.18 -7.31
N ASP A 31 -20.67 -5.79 -6.13
CA ASP A 31 -21.17 -6.33 -4.84
C ASP A 31 -22.58 -5.82 -4.49
N PHE A 32 -22.86 -4.55 -4.81
CA PHE A 32 -24.09 -3.87 -4.38
C PHE A 32 -25.07 -3.54 -5.53
N GLY A 33 -24.67 -3.68 -6.79
CA GLY A 33 -25.43 -3.18 -7.95
C GLY A 33 -26.07 -4.25 -8.84
N GLN A 34 -25.72 -5.54 -8.73
CA GLN A 34 -26.26 -6.58 -9.60
C GLN A 34 -27.38 -7.40 -8.96
N PHE A 35 -28.56 -7.37 -9.58
CA PHE A 35 -29.64 -8.34 -9.38
C PHE A 35 -29.50 -9.43 -10.44
N ASN A 36 -29.13 -10.64 -10.01
CA ASN A 36 -29.17 -11.90 -10.77
C ASN A 36 -28.00 -12.20 -11.73
N PRO A 37 -26.85 -12.70 -11.21
CA PRO A 37 -25.67 -13.02 -12.03
C PRO A 37 -25.46 -14.54 -12.26
N SER A 38 -24.79 -14.93 -13.36
CA SER A 38 -24.44 -16.32 -13.70
C SER A 38 -23.36 -16.94 -12.76
N HIS A 39 -23.78 -17.89 -11.93
CA HIS A 39 -23.08 -18.49 -10.77
C HIS A 39 -21.52 -18.63 -10.74
N PHE A 40 -20.81 -18.96 -11.83
CA PHE A 40 -19.39 -19.34 -11.75
C PHE A 40 -18.40 -18.20 -12.01
N GLU A 41 -18.56 -17.43 -13.09
CA GLU A 41 -17.61 -16.35 -13.42
C GLU A 41 -17.70 -15.18 -12.42
N ILE A 42 -18.87 -14.95 -11.84
CA ILE A 42 -19.06 -13.94 -10.81
C ILE A 42 -18.39 -14.33 -9.50
N TRP A 43 -18.35 -15.63 -9.14
CA TRP A 43 -17.66 -16.04 -7.91
C TRP A 43 -16.16 -15.78 -7.98
N PHE A 44 -15.52 -16.18 -9.08
CA PHE A 44 -14.08 -15.96 -9.27
C PHE A 44 -13.75 -14.47 -9.37
N THR A 45 -14.50 -13.72 -10.19
CA THR A 45 -14.26 -12.29 -10.40
C THR A 45 -14.48 -11.48 -9.12
N ARG A 46 -15.54 -11.75 -8.36
CA ARG A 46 -15.82 -11.08 -7.09
C ARG A 46 -14.73 -11.38 -6.06
N ARG A 47 -14.33 -12.65 -5.93
CA ARG A 47 -13.26 -13.06 -5.01
C ARG A 47 -11.93 -12.41 -5.37
N PHE A 48 -11.59 -12.39 -6.66
CA PHE A 48 -10.39 -11.74 -7.17
C PHE A 48 -10.39 -10.23 -6.91
N LEU A 49 -11.47 -9.52 -7.26
CA LEU A 49 -11.60 -8.08 -7.05
C LEU A 49 -11.58 -7.72 -5.57
N PHE A 50 -12.20 -8.52 -4.70
CA PHE A 50 -12.13 -8.35 -3.25
C PHE A 50 -10.68 -8.39 -2.74
N TRP A 51 -9.92 -9.44 -3.08
CA TRP A 51 -8.53 -9.56 -2.66
C TRP A 51 -7.64 -8.46 -3.23
N MET A 52 -7.86 -8.06 -4.49
CA MET A 52 -7.14 -6.95 -5.10
C MET A 52 -7.49 -5.61 -4.45
N SER A 53 -8.75 -5.37 -4.08
CA SER A 53 -9.18 -4.15 -3.37
C SER A 53 -8.57 -4.06 -1.96
N LEU A 54 -8.32 -5.20 -1.31
CA LEU A 54 -7.68 -5.25 0.01
C LEU A 54 -6.15 -5.11 -0.04
N GLY A 55 -5.49 -5.47 -1.14
CA GLY A 55 -4.03 -5.58 -1.19
C GLY A 55 -3.33 -4.65 -2.17
N PHE A 56 -3.97 -4.31 -3.29
CA PHE A 56 -3.28 -3.71 -4.44
C PHE A 56 -2.77 -2.30 -4.17
N HIS A 57 -3.40 -1.55 -3.25
CA HIS A 57 -2.92 -0.23 -2.81
C HIS A 57 -1.60 -0.27 -2.03
N ALA A 58 -1.07 -1.44 -1.69
CA ALA A 58 0.33 -1.59 -1.27
C ALA A 58 1.31 -1.11 -2.35
N VAL A 59 1.00 -1.30 -3.63
CA VAL A 59 1.86 -0.94 -4.77
C VAL A 59 2.05 0.58 -4.91
N PRO A 60 0.99 1.41 -5.00
CA PRO A 60 1.17 2.85 -5.05
C PRO A 60 1.82 3.38 -3.76
N ALA A 61 1.49 2.83 -2.58
CA ALA A 61 2.15 3.22 -1.33
C ALA A 61 3.66 2.93 -1.36
N PHE A 62 4.06 1.74 -1.82
CA PHE A 62 5.47 1.36 -2.01
C PHE A 62 6.19 2.31 -2.97
N CYS A 63 5.64 2.54 -4.16
CA CYS A 63 6.26 3.38 -5.18
C CYS A 63 6.43 4.83 -4.69
N LEU A 64 5.40 5.39 -4.06
CA LEU A 64 5.43 6.72 -3.49
C LEU A 64 6.47 6.82 -2.37
N GLN A 65 6.45 5.87 -1.43
CA GLN A 65 7.37 5.85 -0.30
C GLN A 65 8.83 5.74 -0.75
N LEU A 66 9.11 4.87 -1.73
CA LEU A 66 10.46 4.70 -2.27
C LEU A 66 10.92 5.94 -3.04
N LEU A 67 10.02 6.60 -3.77
CA LEU A 67 10.30 7.87 -4.44
C LEU A 67 10.64 8.97 -3.43
N LEU A 68 9.88 9.07 -2.33
CA LEU A 68 10.14 10.02 -1.26
C LEU A 68 11.50 9.77 -0.61
N CYS A 69 11.83 8.52 -0.27
CA CYS A 69 13.15 8.16 0.27
C CYS A 69 14.32 8.59 -0.63
N ARG A 70 14.10 8.66 -1.95
CA ARG A 70 15.12 9.09 -2.93
C ARG A 70 15.18 10.59 -3.16
N LYS A 71 14.07 11.32 -2.98
CA LYS A 71 13.95 12.74 -3.33
C LYS A 71 14.12 13.70 -2.17
N ILE A 72 13.63 13.34 -0.99
CA ILE A 72 13.61 14.20 0.19
C ILE A 72 14.55 13.67 1.27
N ARG A 73 14.80 14.48 2.30
CA ARG A 73 15.61 14.05 3.45
C ARG A 73 15.00 12.79 4.07
N CYS A 74 15.85 11.82 4.37
CA CYS A 74 15.50 10.51 4.94
C CYS A 74 14.48 10.60 6.08
N TRP A 75 14.67 11.53 7.02
CA TRP A 75 13.75 11.73 8.16
C TRP A 75 12.37 12.26 7.75
N VAL A 76 12.30 13.13 6.73
CA VAL A 76 11.03 13.66 6.21
C VAL A 76 10.30 12.58 5.41
N ALA A 77 11.04 11.75 4.67
CA ALA A 77 10.47 10.58 4.00
C ALA A 77 9.88 9.56 4.98
N ALA A 78 10.33 9.53 6.24
CA ALA A 78 9.81 8.59 7.22
C ALA A 78 8.41 8.97 7.73
N ILE A 79 8.04 10.25 7.62
CA ILE A 79 6.78 10.76 8.18
C ILE A 79 5.56 10.01 7.64
N PRO A 80 5.35 9.83 6.32
CA PRO A 80 4.17 9.10 5.83
C PRO A 80 4.14 7.65 6.29
N ALA A 81 5.28 6.96 6.30
CA ALA A 81 5.37 5.59 6.80
C ALA A 81 5.05 5.51 8.29
N LEU A 82 5.57 6.43 9.11
CA LEU A 82 5.29 6.48 10.55
C LEU A 82 3.82 6.79 10.83
N VAL A 83 3.20 7.69 10.06
CA VAL A 83 1.78 8.00 10.17
C VAL A 83 0.92 6.78 9.83
N ILE A 84 1.23 6.08 8.74
CA ILE A 84 0.47 4.90 8.31
C ILE A 84 0.63 3.74 9.32
N VAL A 85 1.85 3.47 9.78
CA VAL A 85 2.11 2.44 10.80
C VAL A 85 1.46 2.81 12.13
N GLY A 86 1.56 4.07 12.54
CA GLY A 86 0.89 4.59 13.74
C GLY A 86 -0.64 4.46 13.66
N ALA A 87 -1.22 4.74 12.49
CA ALA A 87 -2.64 4.54 12.25
C ALA A 87 -3.04 3.06 12.36
N VAL A 88 -2.25 2.13 11.79
CA VAL A 88 -2.50 0.67 11.94
C VAL A 88 -2.49 0.27 13.42
N LEU A 89 -1.50 0.74 14.19
CA LEU A 89 -1.41 0.44 15.63
C LEU A 89 -2.58 1.04 16.41
N LEU A 90 -2.98 2.26 16.09
CA LEU A 90 -4.15 2.91 16.70
C LEU A 90 -5.43 2.13 16.39
N PHE A 91 -5.62 1.70 15.14
CA PHE A 91 -6.78 0.92 14.74
C PHE A 91 -6.80 -0.45 15.40
N ALA A 92 -5.64 -1.11 15.51
CA ALA A 92 -5.50 -2.38 16.22
C ALA A 92 -5.83 -2.23 17.72
N TYR A 93 -5.30 -1.19 18.36
CA TYR A 93 -5.59 -0.90 19.77
C TYR A 93 -7.10 -0.70 19.98
N ASN A 94 -7.72 0.18 19.19
CA ASN A 94 -9.16 0.44 19.29
C ASN A 94 -10.00 -0.80 18.96
N PHE A 95 -9.56 -1.66 18.04
CA PHE A 95 -10.22 -2.93 17.75
C PHE A 95 -10.25 -3.85 18.98
N PHE A 96 -9.17 -3.94 19.75
CA PHE A 96 -9.13 -4.77 20.97
C PHE A 96 -9.83 -4.15 22.17
N THR A 97 -9.93 -2.82 22.23
CA THR A 97 -10.55 -2.12 23.37
C THR A 97 -12.01 -1.73 23.14
N ALA A 98 -12.49 -1.75 21.90
CA ALA A 98 -13.88 -1.41 21.59
C ALA A 98 -14.84 -2.47 22.14
N ILE A 99 -15.91 -1.99 22.77
CA ILE A 99 -17.02 -2.82 23.25
C ILE A 99 -18.27 -2.34 22.51
N GLY A 100 -18.64 -3.03 21.42
CA GLY A 100 -19.82 -2.68 20.62
C GLY A 100 -19.61 -2.76 19.11
N HIS A 101 -20.54 -2.20 18.34
CA HIS A 101 -20.54 -2.23 16.88
C HIS A 101 -19.35 -1.50 16.23
N ASP A 102 -18.70 -0.58 16.95
CA ASP A 102 -17.52 0.16 16.48
C ASP A 102 -16.32 -0.77 16.18
N THR A 103 -16.30 -1.96 16.79
CA THR A 103 -15.29 -3.00 16.54
C THR A 103 -15.18 -3.36 15.06
N LEU A 104 -16.31 -3.42 14.32
CA LEU A 104 -16.31 -3.71 12.89
C LEU A 104 -15.67 -2.58 12.07
N GLY A 105 -15.91 -1.32 12.46
CA GLY A 105 -15.30 -0.16 11.83
C GLY A 105 -13.78 -0.15 12.02
N TRP A 106 -13.31 -0.40 13.25
CA TRP A 106 -11.88 -0.51 13.54
C TRP A 106 -11.22 -1.69 12.82
N ALA A 107 -11.91 -2.83 12.71
CA ALA A 107 -11.44 -3.98 11.95
C ALA A 107 -11.25 -3.65 10.47
N LEU A 108 -12.22 -2.99 9.85
CA LEU A 108 -12.17 -2.58 8.45
C LEU A 108 -11.03 -1.58 8.20
N LEU A 109 -10.90 -0.56 9.05
CA LEU A 109 -9.83 0.43 8.98
C LEU A 109 -8.45 -0.23 9.14
N MET A 110 -8.33 -1.18 10.07
CA MET A 110 -7.10 -1.94 10.28
C MET A 110 -6.75 -2.75 9.02
N ILE A 111 -7.67 -3.56 8.50
CA ILE A 111 -7.43 -4.40 7.30
C ILE A 111 -7.02 -3.54 6.11
N LEU A 112 -7.72 -2.42 5.89
CA LEU A 112 -7.43 -1.53 4.77
C LEU A 112 -6.07 -0.82 4.92
N SER A 113 -5.57 -0.66 6.14
CA SER A 113 -4.31 0.04 6.41
C SER A 113 -3.07 -0.88 6.45
N ILE A 114 -3.25 -2.21 6.51
CA ILE A 114 -2.13 -3.17 6.49
C ILE A 114 -1.38 -3.14 5.17
N ALA A 115 -2.08 -3.16 4.04
CA ALA A 115 -1.47 -3.16 2.72
C ALA A 115 -0.56 -1.93 2.45
N PRO A 116 -0.99 -0.67 2.70
CA PRO A 116 -0.14 0.48 2.49
C PRO A 116 1.01 0.53 3.51
N ALA A 117 0.79 0.08 4.76
CA ALA A 117 1.86 -0.05 5.75
C ALA A 117 2.96 -1.02 5.27
N ALA A 118 2.55 -2.20 4.77
CA ALA A 118 3.47 -3.19 4.20
C ALA A 118 4.25 -2.60 3.01
N GLY A 119 3.57 -1.89 2.11
CA GLY A 119 4.21 -1.18 0.99
C GLY A 119 5.25 -0.15 1.45
N CYS A 120 4.93 0.63 2.48
CA CYS A 120 5.87 1.60 3.06
C CYS A 120 7.08 0.94 3.72
N VAL A 121 6.87 -0.15 4.49
CA VAL A 121 7.96 -0.90 5.13
C VAL A 121 8.89 -1.53 4.10
N LEU A 122 8.33 -2.16 3.06
CA LEU A 122 9.09 -2.73 1.94
C LEU A 122 9.93 -1.67 1.23
N ALA A 123 9.38 -0.47 1.00
CA ALA A 123 10.13 0.63 0.38
C ALA A 123 11.33 1.06 1.22
N TRP A 124 11.17 1.12 2.54
CA TRP A 124 12.27 1.39 3.48
C TRP A 124 13.33 0.30 3.49
N MET A 125 12.92 -0.98 3.48
CA MET A 125 13.84 -2.12 3.38
C MET A 125 14.67 -2.05 2.09
N VAL A 126 14.02 -1.84 0.94
CA VAL A 126 14.70 -1.73 -0.37
C VAL A 126 15.66 -0.55 -0.39
N TYR A 127 15.24 0.61 0.11
CA TYR A 127 16.09 1.80 0.18
C TYR A 127 17.28 1.61 1.13
N GLY A 128 17.05 1.01 2.30
CA GLY A 128 18.07 0.70 3.30
C GLY A 128 19.12 -0.27 2.77
N CYS A 129 18.69 -1.39 2.18
CA CYS A 129 19.58 -2.35 1.53
C CYS A 129 20.42 -1.69 0.44
N TRP A 130 19.79 -0.91 -0.46
CA TRP A 130 20.53 -0.20 -1.51
C TRP A 130 21.60 0.74 -0.96
N LYS A 131 21.30 1.46 0.13
CA LYS A 131 22.26 2.36 0.79
C LYS A 131 23.41 1.62 1.48
N LEU A 132 23.14 0.44 2.04
CA LEU A 132 24.16 -0.41 2.66
C LEU A 132 25.09 -1.02 1.60
N TYR A 133 24.55 -1.62 0.54
CA TYR A 133 25.33 -2.15 -0.59
C TYR A 133 26.19 -1.08 -1.25
N GLY A 134 25.64 0.13 -1.45
CA GLY A 134 26.41 1.26 -1.99
C GLY A 134 27.57 1.69 -1.09
N ARG A 135 27.48 1.49 0.23
CA ARG A 135 28.56 1.78 1.19
C ARG A 135 29.61 0.68 1.27
N GLU A 136 29.23 -0.58 1.08
CA GLU A 136 30.16 -1.71 1.07
C GLU A 136 31.03 -1.73 -0.20
N GLY A 137 30.45 -1.39 -1.35
CA GLY A 137 31.22 -1.24 -2.60
C GLY A 137 32.31 -0.16 -2.56
N ILE A 138 32.13 0.90 -1.75
CA ILE A 138 33.15 1.94 -1.55
C ILE A 138 34.23 1.48 -0.57
N ARG A 139 33.90 0.60 0.38
CA ARG A 139 34.82 0.10 1.41
C ARG A 139 35.78 -0.98 0.90
N HIS A 140 35.45 -1.68 -0.19
CA HIS A 140 36.31 -2.67 -0.84
C HIS A 140 37.14 -2.11 -2.02
N ALA A 141 36.96 -0.84 -2.37
CA ALA A 141 37.71 -0.16 -3.43
C ALA A 141 38.91 0.64 -2.90
N HIS A 142 39.23 0.49 -1.62
CA HIS A 142 40.29 1.21 -0.88
C HIS A 142 41.17 0.22 -0.12
#